data_AF-A0A928GEB7-F1
#
_entry.id   AF-A0A928GEB7-F1
#
_cell.length_a   1.000
_cell.length_b   1.000
_cell.length_c   1.000
_cell.angle_alpha   90.00
_cell.angle_beta   90.00
_cell.angle_gamma   90.00
#
_symmetry.space_group_name_H-M   'P 1'
#
loop_
_entity.id
_entity.type
_entity.pdbx_description
1 polymer ?
#
loop_
_entity_poly.entity_id
_entity_poly.type
_entity_poly.pdbx_seq_one_letter_code
_entity_poly.pdbx_strand_id
1 'polypeptide(L)'
;MKIESNKVVEFTYELEVDGVVVDKTAADKPLDYIHGTGSLLPKLEAHIEGMGAGDKFDVTLAPADAYGEIDPDRIIDLPKTAFEVNGEVREDLLVPGNTIPMLNSMGAVIPGIVLEVTPETVKMDLNHQMAGKTLHFTGEIVSVREATEKELTEGLHGEYVHKCGGCHGHDGGCGGGCHGHDGECGGGCHDHEEDGCCGHGEGECNCGCH
;
A
#
# COMPACT_ATOMS: atom_id res chain seq x y z
N MET A 1 -16.09 3.85 -24.19
CA MET A 1 -16.15 2.60 -23.40
C MET A 1 -16.77 2.95 -22.06
N LYS A 2 -17.58 2.06 -21.47
CA LYS A 2 -18.16 2.27 -20.15
C LYS A 2 -17.33 1.53 -19.10
N ILE A 3 -17.35 2.05 -17.87
CA ILE A 3 -16.75 1.41 -16.70
C ILE A 3 -17.57 0.17 -16.35
N GLU A 4 -16.90 -0.98 -16.30
CA GLU A 4 -17.45 -2.30 -15.96
C GLU A 4 -16.36 -3.12 -15.23
N SER A 5 -16.71 -4.27 -14.68
CA SER A 5 -15.75 -5.17 -14.02
C SER A 5 -14.57 -5.57 -14.93
N ASN A 6 -13.37 -5.65 -14.37
CA ASN A 6 -12.10 -5.92 -15.03
C ASN A 6 -11.68 -4.87 -16.06
N LYS A 7 -12.10 -3.62 -15.89
CA LYS A 7 -11.63 -2.48 -16.70
C LYS A 7 -10.63 -1.66 -15.91
N VAL A 8 -9.60 -1.16 -16.58
CA VAL A 8 -8.72 -0.14 -16.01
C VAL A 8 -9.35 1.22 -16.27
N VAL A 9 -9.50 1.98 -15.21
CA VAL A 9 -10.09 3.32 -15.24
C VAL A 9 -9.06 4.29 -14.70
N GLU A 10 -8.75 5.32 -15.49
CA GLU A 10 -7.97 6.46 -15.05
C GLU A 10 -8.94 7.60 -14.74
N PHE A 11 -8.82 8.18 -13.55
CA PHE A 11 -9.68 9.28 -13.14
C PHE A 11 -8.91 10.28 -12.27
N THR A 12 -9.39 11.51 -12.26
CA THR A 12 -8.95 12.54 -11.33
C THR A 12 -10.02 12.71 -10.27
N TYR A 13 -9.62 12.97 -9.03
CA TYR A 13 -10.55 13.28 -7.97
C TYR A 13 -9.99 14.35 -7.03
N GLU A 14 -10.90 15.05 -6.40
CA GLU A 14 -10.69 15.95 -5.28
C GLU A 14 -11.57 15.48 -4.13
N LEU A 15 -10.93 15.22 -2.99
CA LEU A 15 -11.56 14.78 -1.75
C LEU A 15 -11.70 15.98 -0.82
N GLU A 16 -12.93 16.40 -0.61
CA GLU A 16 -13.29 17.45 0.33
C GLU A 16 -13.93 16.84 1.59
N VAL A 17 -13.53 17.34 2.75
CA VAL A 17 -14.04 16.94 4.05
C VAL A 17 -14.31 18.19 4.86
N ASP A 18 -15.55 18.36 5.32
CA ASP A 18 -16.00 19.53 6.08
C ASP A 18 -15.67 20.88 5.40
N GLY A 19 -15.72 20.95 4.07
CA GLY A 19 -15.41 22.16 3.31
C GLY A 19 -13.92 22.40 3.04
N VAL A 20 -13.05 21.44 3.39
CA VAL A 20 -11.60 21.51 3.20
C VAL A 20 -11.14 20.37 2.30
N VAL A 21 -10.40 20.70 1.24
CA VAL A 21 -9.75 19.71 0.38
C VAL A 21 -8.62 19.05 1.16
N VAL A 22 -8.79 17.77 1.49
CA VAL A 22 -7.80 16.99 2.25
C VAL A 22 -6.90 16.18 1.34
N ASP A 23 -7.39 15.79 0.16
CA ASP A 23 -6.62 15.07 -0.83
C ASP A 23 -7.08 15.44 -2.24
N LYS A 24 -6.17 15.39 -3.21
CA LYS A 24 -6.50 15.59 -4.62
C LYS A 24 -5.47 14.96 -5.54
N THR A 25 -5.98 14.46 -6.66
CA THR A 25 -5.18 13.95 -7.76
C THR A 25 -4.96 15.05 -8.79
N ALA A 26 -3.73 15.23 -9.24
CA ALA A 26 -3.41 16.24 -10.23
C ALA A 26 -3.82 15.77 -11.64
N ALA A 27 -4.23 16.72 -12.50
CA ALA A 27 -4.70 16.39 -13.85
C ALA A 27 -3.63 15.76 -14.75
N ASP A 28 -2.34 15.97 -14.44
CA ASP A 28 -1.20 15.38 -15.12
C ASP A 28 -0.81 13.98 -14.58
N LYS A 29 -1.38 13.57 -13.45
CA LYS A 29 -1.17 12.26 -12.83
C LYS A 29 -2.51 11.70 -12.33
N PRO A 30 -3.40 11.26 -13.23
CA PRO A 30 -4.65 10.64 -12.82
C PRO A 30 -4.38 9.39 -11.97
N LEU A 31 -5.30 9.09 -11.07
CA LEU A 31 -5.31 7.85 -10.31
C LEU A 31 -5.91 6.77 -11.21
N ASP A 32 -5.22 5.65 -11.30
CA ASP A 32 -5.62 4.52 -12.11
C ASP A 32 -5.92 3.31 -11.21
N TYR A 33 -7.00 2.61 -11.53
CA TYR A 33 -7.41 1.43 -10.76
C TYR A 33 -8.13 0.42 -11.65
N ILE A 34 -8.27 -0.80 -11.15
CA ILE A 34 -9.05 -1.86 -11.80
C ILE A 34 -10.43 -1.89 -11.15
N HIS A 35 -11.48 -1.72 -11.95
CA HIS A 35 -12.85 -1.84 -11.48
C HIS A 35 -13.18 -3.31 -11.18
N GLY A 36 -13.72 -3.58 -10.01
CA GLY A 36 -14.11 -4.89 -9.51
C GLY A 36 -13.09 -5.58 -8.61
N THR A 37 -11.90 -4.99 -8.37
CA THR A 37 -10.85 -5.59 -7.53
C THR A 37 -10.90 -5.11 -6.07
N GLY A 38 -11.79 -4.19 -5.72
CA GLY A 38 -11.88 -3.61 -4.38
C GLY A 38 -10.73 -2.65 -4.05
N SER A 39 -10.07 -2.10 -5.07
CA SER A 39 -9.02 -1.09 -4.90
C SER A 39 -9.58 0.27 -4.48
N LEU A 40 -10.87 0.52 -4.73
CA LEU A 40 -11.58 1.73 -4.31
C LEU A 40 -12.70 1.42 -3.31
N LEU A 41 -13.23 2.49 -2.70
CA LEU A 41 -14.41 2.42 -1.85
C LEU A 41 -15.60 1.83 -2.65
N PRO A 42 -16.27 0.76 -2.17
CA PRO A 42 -17.31 0.07 -2.93
C PRO A 42 -18.45 0.99 -3.41
N LYS A 43 -18.78 2.02 -2.63
CA LYS A 43 -19.82 2.99 -2.95
C LYS A 43 -19.38 4.01 -4.00
N LEU A 44 -18.11 4.42 -3.99
CA LEU A 44 -17.54 5.24 -5.05
C LEU A 44 -17.51 4.46 -6.35
N GLU A 45 -17.03 3.22 -6.28
CA GLU A 45 -16.92 2.32 -7.43
C GLU A 45 -18.28 2.05 -8.07
N ALA A 46 -19.31 1.74 -7.28
CA ALA A 46 -20.67 1.55 -7.76
C ALA A 46 -21.30 2.84 -8.32
N HIS A 47 -20.88 4.02 -7.87
CA HIS A 47 -21.38 5.29 -8.40
C HIS A 47 -20.84 5.60 -9.79
N ILE A 48 -19.56 5.29 -10.03
CA ILE A 48 -18.90 5.51 -11.32
C ILE A 48 -19.12 4.36 -12.32
N GLU A 49 -19.74 3.26 -11.89
CA GLU A 49 -20.12 2.15 -12.75
C GLU A 49 -21.01 2.63 -13.91
N GLY A 50 -20.67 2.22 -15.14
CA GLY A 50 -21.40 2.60 -16.34
C GLY A 50 -21.08 3.99 -16.91
N MET A 51 -20.28 4.82 -16.23
CA MET A 51 -19.76 6.09 -16.76
C MET A 51 -18.69 5.83 -17.83
N GLY A 52 -18.41 6.82 -18.68
CA GLY A 52 -17.38 6.76 -19.72
C GLY A 52 -16.29 7.81 -19.54
N ALA A 53 -15.26 7.73 -20.38
CA ALA A 53 -14.20 8.75 -20.43
C ALA A 53 -14.77 10.13 -20.77
N GLY A 54 -14.35 11.15 -20.01
CA GLY A 54 -14.83 12.53 -20.05
C GLY A 54 -16.04 12.82 -19.15
N ASP A 55 -16.62 11.80 -18.51
CA ASP A 55 -17.74 12.02 -17.60
C ASP A 55 -17.25 12.50 -16.23
N LYS A 56 -17.99 13.45 -15.65
CA LYS A 56 -17.75 14.00 -14.32
C LYS A 56 -18.66 13.36 -13.30
N PHE A 57 -18.14 13.11 -12.11
CA PHE A 57 -18.90 12.59 -10.99
C PHE A 57 -18.76 13.49 -9.76
N ASP A 58 -19.82 13.51 -8.97
CA ASP A 58 -19.92 14.15 -7.67
C ASP A 58 -20.65 13.18 -6.76
N VAL A 59 -19.96 12.67 -5.75
CA VAL A 59 -20.51 11.71 -4.82
C VAL A 59 -20.12 12.06 -3.40
N THR A 60 -21.13 12.06 -2.53
CA THR A 60 -20.94 12.22 -1.09
C THR A 60 -21.08 10.86 -0.43
N LEU A 61 -20.04 10.42 0.27
CA LEU A 61 -20.02 9.17 1.03
C LEU A 61 -20.10 9.48 2.52
N ALA A 62 -21.07 8.84 3.18
CA ALA A 62 -21.15 8.83 4.63
C ALA A 62 -19.96 8.04 5.22
N PRO A 63 -19.57 8.29 6.48
CA PRO A 63 -18.43 7.61 7.10
C PRO A 63 -18.51 6.07 7.00
N ALA A 64 -19.69 5.51 7.25
CA ALA A 64 -19.96 4.07 7.17
C ALA A 64 -19.71 3.46 5.77
N ASP A 65 -19.76 4.27 4.73
CA ASP A 65 -19.63 3.89 3.32
C ASP A 65 -18.23 4.21 2.75
N ALA A 66 -17.36 4.84 3.54
CA ALA A 66 -16.01 5.22 3.19
C ALA A 66 -14.96 4.48 4.05
N TYR A 67 -14.28 5.19 4.97
CA TYR A 67 -13.28 4.60 5.86
C TYR A 67 -13.86 4.02 7.16
N GLY A 68 -15.18 3.96 7.28
CA GLY A 68 -15.89 3.54 8.48
C GLY A 68 -16.20 4.69 9.43
N GLU A 69 -17.03 4.40 10.43
CA GLU A 69 -17.22 5.27 11.57
C GLU A 69 -16.01 5.21 12.50
N ILE A 70 -15.89 6.18 13.41
CA ILE A 70 -14.91 6.09 14.51
C ILE A 70 -15.28 4.86 15.33
N ASP A 71 -14.39 3.88 15.32
CA ASP A 71 -14.56 2.66 16.09
C ASP A 71 -14.02 2.91 17.51
N PRO A 72 -14.88 2.92 18.55
CA PRO A 72 -14.42 3.06 19.92
C PRO A 72 -13.53 1.90 20.36
N ASP A 73 -13.62 0.72 19.74
CA ASP A 73 -12.73 -0.42 20.04
C ASP A 73 -11.31 -0.21 19.48
N ARG A 74 -11.14 0.73 18.54
CA ARG A 74 -9.81 1.20 18.08
C ARG A 74 -9.24 2.33 18.93
N ILE A 75 -10.00 2.79 19.93
CA ILE A 75 -9.49 3.71 20.94
C ILE A 75 -8.99 2.84 22.10
N ILE A 76 -7.68 2.72 22.21
CA ILE A 76 -7.05 1.83 23.19
C ILE A 76 -6.37 2.62 24.30
N ASP A 77 -6.45 2.10 25.52
CA ASP A 77 -5.67 2.58 26.64
C ASP A 77 -4.35 1.81 26.69
N LEU A 78 -3.25 2.51 26.47
CA LEU A 78 -1.90 1.96 26.55
C LEU A 78 -1.24 2.36 27.86
N PRO A 79 -0.53 1.45 28.54
CA PRO A 79 0.23 1.83 29.73
C PRO A 79 1.34 2.80 29.33
N LYS A 80 1.67 3.77 30.19
CA LYS A 80 2.77 4.72 29.93
C LYS A 80 4.12 4.01 29.63
N THR A 81 4.32 2.82 30.18
CA THR A 81 5.49 1.97 29.93
C THR A 81 5.68 1.60 28.46
N ALA A 82 4.60 1.60 27.66
CA ALA A 82 4.68 1.35 26.22
C ALA A 82 5.39 2.49 25.46
N PHE A 83 5.50 3.68 26.05
CA PHE A 83 6.14 4.87 25.49
C PHE A 83 7.49 5.17 26.15
N GLU A 84 8.02 4.23 26.93
CA GLU A 84 9.37 4.33 27.47
C GLU A 84 10.39 4.03 26.37
N VAL A 85 11.24 5.01 26.09
CA VAL A 85 12.37 4.85 25.17
C VAL A 85 13.64 5.06 25.98
N ASN A 86 14.52 4.06 26.01
CA ASN A 86 15.75 4.06 26.81
C ASN A 86 15.52 4.25 28.33
N GLY A 87 14.37 3.80 28.85
CA GLY A 87 14.03 3.89 30.27
C GLY A 87 13.51 5.26 30.72
N GLU A 88 13.28 6.19 29.79
CA GLU A 88 12.60 7.47 30.04
C GLU A 88 11.29 7.53 29.25
N VAL A 89 10.19 7.85 29.95
CA VAL A 89 8.91 8.13 29.31
C VAL A 89 9.05 9.45 28.55
N ARG A 90 8.75 9.41 27.25
CA ARG A 90 8.73 10.61 26.40
C ARG A 90 7.45 11.41 26.63
N GLU A 91 7.34 12.03 27.80
CA GLU A 91 6.18 12.85 28.18
C GLU A 91 5.99 14.07 27.27
N ASP A 92 7.04 14.50 26.58
CA ASP A 92 7.01 15.52 25.54
C ASP A 92 6.15 15.11 24.33
N LEU A 93 6.03 13.81 24.05
CA LEU A 93 5.23 13.26 22.97
C LEU A 93 3.80 12.91 23.42
N LEU A 94 3.62 12.62 24.71
CA LEU A 94 2.34 12.29 25.34
C LEU A 94 1.53 13.56 25.63
N VAL A 95 1.23 14.32 24.60
CA VAL A 95 0.39 15.52 24.67
C VAL A 95 -0.89 15.24 23.90
N PRO A 96 -2.09 15.50 24.46
CA PRO A 96 -3.34 15.40 23.73
C PRO A 96 -3.29 16.16 22.40
N GLY A 97 -3.62 15.47 21.31
CA GLY A 97 -3.54 15.97 19.94
C GLY A 97 -2.25 15.62 19.19
N ASN A 98 -1.22 15.09 19.85
CA ASN A 98 -0.03 14.59 19.15
C ASN A 98 -0.31 13.29 18.41
N THR A 99 0.30 13.14 17.23
CA THR A 99 0.30 11.90 16.45
C THR A 99 1.59 11.13 16.70
N ILE A 100 1.46 9.90 17.18
CA ILE A 100 2.57 8.98 17.47
C ILE A 100 2.48 7.77 16.52
N PRO A 101 3.55 7.42 15.79
CA PRO A 101 3.58 6.21 14.98
C PRO A 101 3.61 4.96 15.89
N MET A 102 2.62 4.08 15.74
CA MET A 102 2.41 2.87 16.54
C MET A 102 2.38 1.64 15.65
N LEU A 103 2.76 0.47 16.18
CA LEU A 103 2.62 -0.80 15.46
C LEU A 103 1.25 -1.41 15.72
N ASN A 104 0.52 -1.75 14.66
CA ASN A 104 -0.73 -2.51 14.79
C ASN A 104 -0.47 -4.01 14.92
N SER A 105 -1.54 -4.80 15.09
CA SER A 105 -1.48 -6.26 15.20
C SER A 105 -0.89 -6.98 13.98
N MET A 106 -0.84 -6.30 12.82
CA MET A 106 -0.25 -6.81 11.57
C MET A 106 1.21 -6.36 11.39
N GLY A 107 1.80 -5.67 12.37
CA GLY A 107 3.17 -5.16 12.30
C GLY A 107 3.34 -3.94 11.39
N ALA A 108 2.24 -3.33 10.93
CA ALA A 108 2.29 -2.09 10.16
C ALA A 108 2.33 -0.88 11.10
N VAL A 109 3.14 0.12 10.75
CA VAL A 109 3.19 1.39 11.47
C VAL A 109 1.98 2.24 11.07
N ILE A 110 1.11 2.52 12.03
CA ILE A 110 -0.07 3.37 11.87
C ILE A 110 0.07 4.63 12.72
N PRO A 111 -0.40 5.79 12.26
CA PRO A 111 -0.46 6.99 13.10
C PRO A 111 -1.56 6.82 14.16
N GLY A 112 -1.20 6.99 15.43
CA GLY A 112 -2.17 7.05 16.52
C GLY A 112 -2.21 8.43 17.17
N ILE A 113 -3.39 8.96 17.46
CA ILE A 113 -3.56 10.29 18.04
C ILE A 113 -3.77 10.16 19.55
N VAL A 114 -3.03 10.92 20.35
CA VAL A 114 -3.22 10.97 21.81
C VAL A 114 -4.51 11.74 22.11
N LEU A 115 -5.49 11.09 22.74
CA LEU A 115 -6.73 11.75 23.17
C LEU A 115 -6.60 12.29 24.58
N GLU A 116 -6.10 11.46 25.49
CA GLU A 116 -6.02 11.76 26.91
C GLU A 116 -4.80 11.08 27.53
N VAL A 117 -4.17 11.76 28.50
CA VAL A 117 -3.02 11.23 29.22
C VAL A 117 -3.34 11.25 30.70
N THR A 118 -3.40 10.07 31.31
CA THR A 118 -3.55 9.88 32.74
C THR A 118 -2.19 9.55 33.38
N PRO A 119 -2.07 9.54 34.72
CA PRO A 119 -0.82 9.19 35.39
C PRO A 119 -0.32 7.77 35.08
N GLU A 120 -1.22 6.84 34.75
CA GLU A 120 -0.90 5.41 34.55
C GLU A 120 -1.07 4.96 33.09
N THR A 121 -2.01 5.56 32.35
CA THR A 121 -2.38 5.17 30.98
C THR A 121 -2.47 6.35 30.03
N VAL A 122 -2.32 6.06 28.75
CA VAL A 122 -2.45 6.99 27.63
C VAL A 122 -3.56 6.46 26.72
N LYS A 123 -4.62 7.25 26.54
CA LYS A 123 -5.71 6.94 25.63
C LYS A 123 -5.31 7.35 24.23
N MET A 124 -5.24 6.40 23.33
CA MET A 124 -4.84 6.60 21.94
C MET A 124 -5.93 6.20 20.98
N ASP A 125 -6.18 7.06 20.00
CA ASP A 125 -7.03 6.78 18.85
C ASP A 125 -6.21 6.20 17.70
N LEU A 126 -6.48 4.95 17.33
CA LEU A 126 -5.86 4.25 16.20
C LEU A 126 -6.78 4.19 14.97
N ASN A 127 -7.86 4.97 14.94
CA ASN A 127 -8.72 5.07 13.78
C ASN A 127 -7.99 5.72 12.59
N HIS A 128 -8.45 5.41 11.38
CA HIS A 128 -7.96 6.08 10.18
C HIS A 128 -8.29 7.58 10.29
N GLN A 129 -7.40 8.47 9.84
CA GLN A 129 -7.60 9.92 9.97
C GLN A 129 -8.90 10.44 9.31
N MET A 130 -9.41 9.67 8.34
CA MET A 130 -10.64 9.96 7.60
C MET A 130 -11.87 9.18 8.13
N ALA A 131 -11.72 8.34 9.15
CA ALA A 131 -12.83 7.63 9.77
C ALA A 131 -13.76 8.61 10.51
N GLY A 132 -15.06 8.35 10.46
CA GLY A 132 -16.10 9.21 11.05
C GLY A 132 -16.39 10.51 10.30
N LYS A 133 -15.71 10.79 9.19
CA LYS A 133 -15.92 12.00 8.40
C LYS A 133 -16.72 11.73 7.12
N THR A 134 -17.56 12.68 6.75
CA THR A 134 -18.28 12.64 5.47
C THR A 134 -17.32 13.07 4.37
N LEU A 135 -17.19 12.25 3.34
CA LEU A 135 -16.24 12.46 2.25
C LEU A 135 -16.99 12.91 1.00
N HIS A 136 -16.62 14.05 0.44
CA HIS A 136 -17.13 14.55 -0.82
C HIS A 136 -16.08 14.32 -1.91
N PHE A 137 -16.37 13.41 -2.84
CA PHE A 137 -15.51 13.14 -3.98
C PHE A 137 -16.08 13.84 -5.21
N THR A 138 -15.26 14.69 -5.83
CA THR A 138 -15.57 15.29 -7.13
C THR A 138 -14.47 14.95 -8.10
N GLY A 139 -14.81 14.63 -9.34
CA GLY A 139 -13.80 14.14 -10.26
C GLY A 139 -14.26 14.00 -11.70
N GLU A 140 -13.33 13.58 -12.55
CA GLU A 140 -13.57 13.29 -13.95
C GLU A 140 -12.85 12.00 -14.35
N ILE A 141 -13.53 11.16 -15.12
CA ILE A 141 -12.95 9.97 -15.72
C ILE A 141 -12.10 10.41 -16.92
N VAL A 142 -10.79 10.15 -16.86
CA VAL A 142 -9.84 10.52 -17.91
C VAL A 142 -9.86 9.49 -19.03
N SER A 143 -9.76 8.21 -18.69
CA SER A 143 -9.73 7.14 -19.68
C SER A 143 -10.32 5.84 -19.13
N VAL A 144 -10.82 4.99 -20.02
CA VAL A 144 -11.32 3.65 -19.69
C VAL A 144 -10.80 2.69 -20.74
N ARG A 145 -10.13 1.63 -20.30
CA ARG A 145 -9.61 0.56 -21.15
C ARG A 145 -9.83 -0.81 -20.55
N GLU A 146 -9.67 -1.84 -21.37
CA GLU A 146 -9.65 -3.23 -20.92
C GLU A 146 -8.41 -3.48 -20.05
N ALA A 147 -8.58 -4.18 -18.92
CA ALA A 147 -7.45 -4.70 -18.16
C ALA A 147 -6.82 -5.88 -18.92
N THR A 148 -5.50 -5.92 -18.94
CA THR A 148 -4.78 -7.09 -19.45
C THR A 148 -4.81 -8.21 -18.42
N GLU A 149 -4.72 -9.48 -18.86
CA GLU A 149 -4.64 -10.62 -17.93
C GLU A 149 -3.50 -10.49 -16.92
N LYS A 150 -2.39 -9.86 -17.36
CA LYS A 150 -1.26 -9.54 -16.50
C LYS A 150 -1.63 -8.55 -15.39
N GLU A 151 -2.33 -7.46 -15.70
CA GLU A 151 -2.77 -6.48 -14.70
C GLU A 151 -3.80 -7.05 -13.72
N LEU A 152 -4.66 -7.97 -14.18
CA LEU A 152 -5.61 -8.67 -13.31
C LEU A 152 -4.94 -9.64 -12.34
N THR A 153 -3.76 -10.17 -12.70
CA THR A 153 -3.04 -11.17 -11.89
C THR A 153 -1.92 -10.57 -11.05
N GLU A 154 -1.24 -9.55 -11.56
CA GLU A 154 -0.10 -8.89 -10.91
C GLU A 154 -0.49 -7.55 -10.25
N GLY A 155 -1.67 -7.01 -10.58
CA GLY A 155 -2.08 -5.66 -10.19
C GLY A 155 -1.59 -4.61 -11.18
N LEU A 156 -2.24 -3.44 -11.17
CA LEU A 156 -1.97 -2.38 -12.14
C LEU A 156 -0.52 -1.86 -12.09
N HIS A 157 0.01 -1.73 -10.87
CA HIS A 157 1.39 -1.28 -10.60
C HIS A 157 2.29 -2.40 -10.07
N GLY A 158 1.90 -3.67 -10.27
CA GLY A 158 2.58 -4.80 -9.65
C GLY A 158 2.31 -4.96 -8.15
N GLU A 159 1.20 -4.40 -7.66
CA GLU A 159 0.82 -4.36 -6.24
C GLU A 159 0.62 -5.76 -5.62
N TYR A 160 0.29 -6.78 -6.44
CA TYR A 160 0.18 -8.17 -6.02
C TYR A 160 1.46 -8.98 -6.26
N VAL A 161 2.55 -8.36 -6.75
CA VAL A 161 3.83 -9.03 -6.98
C VAL A 161 4.63 -9.12 -5.68
N HIS A 162 4.11 -9.91 -4.75
CA HIS A 162 4.94 -10.69 -3.85
C HIS A 162 4.81 -12.16 -4.22
N LYS A 163 5.54 -12.55 -5.26
CA LYS A 163 5.91 -13.96 -5.48
C LYS A 163 7.41 -14.14 -5.55
N CYS A 164 8.12 -13.60 -4.55
CA CYS A 164 9.27 -14.32 -4.03
C CYS A 164 8.72 -15.39 -3.08
N GLY A 165 8.41 -16.56 -3.64
CA GLY A 165 7.77 -17.66 -2.92
C GLY A 165 7.81 -18.92 -3.76
N GLY A 166 9.01 -19.51 -3.87
CA GLY A 166 9.23 -20.72 -4.67
C GLY A 166 10.60 -21.38 -4.56
N CYS A 167 11.44 -21.06 -3.56
CA CYS A 167 12.46 -22.01 -3.11
C CYS A 167 11.80 -23.08 -2.22
N HIS A 168 10.98 -23.93 -2.84
CA HIS A 168 10.81 -25.30 -2.38
C HIS A 168 11.72 -26.12 -3.30
N GLY A 169 12.94 -26.39 -2.88
CA GLY A 169 13.15 -27.38 -1.84
C GLY A 169 13.05 -28.75 -2.49
N HIS A 170 14.03 -29.03 -3.35
CA HIS A 170 14.38 -30.39 -3.71
C HIS A 170 14.73 -31.09 -2.39
N ASP A 171 14.08 -32.22 -2.10
CA ASP A 171 14.46 -33.10 -1.00
C ASP A 171 15.98 -33.33 -1.04
N GLY A 172 16.69 -32.81 -0.04
CA GLY A 172 18.14 -32.87 0.03
C GLY A 172 18.71 -31.71 0.82
N GLY A 173 18.56 -31.76 2.15
CA GLY A 173 18.98 -30.70 3.05
C GLY A 173 20.45 -30.29 2.93
N CYS A 174 20.71 -29.01 3.19
CA CYS A 174 21.99 -28.56 3.70
C CYS A 174 21.82 -27.18 4.35
N GLY A 175 22.22 -27.08 5.61
CA GLY A 175 22.22 -25.82 6.36
C GLY A 175 23.35 -24.90 5.89
N GLY A 176 23.17 -23.59 6.08
CA GLY A 176 24.24 -22.63 5.82
C GLY A 176 23.81 -21.18 5.92
N GLY A 177 23.97 -20.61 7.12
CA GLY A 177 24.38 -19.23 7.39
C GLY A 177 23.82 -18.10 6.53
N CYS A 178 22.84 -17.36 7.08
CA CYS A 178 22.65 -15.96 6.73
C CYS A 178 23.75 -15.12 7.39
N HIS A 179 24.80 -14.77 6.64
CA HIS A 179 25.60 -13.58 6.91
C HIS A 179 25.65 -12.75 5.64
N GLY A 180 25.08 -11.54 5.75
CA GLY A 180 25.03 -10.59 4.65
C GLY A 180 26.41 -10.04 4.29
N HIS A 181 26.50 -9.54 3.07
CA HIS A 181 27.29 -8.37 2.70
C HIS A 181 26.74 -7.86 1.35
N ASP A 182 26.40 -6.57 1.36
CA ASP A 182 26.47 -5.59 0.27
C ASP A 182 26.52 -6.12 -1.18
N GLY A 183 25.51 -5.79 -1.98
CA GLY A 183 25.57 -6.02 -3.42
C GLY A 183 24.35 -5.51 -4.17
N GLU A 184 24.50 -4.32 -4.72
CA GLU A 184 23.72 -3.68 -5.79
C GLU A 184 22.69 -4.55 -6.54
N CYS A 185 21.43 -4.10 -6.46
CA CYS A 185 20.43 -4.33 -7.49
C CYS A 185 20.86 -3.62 -8.78
N GLY A 186 21.50 -4.34 -9.71
CA GLY A 186 21.87 -3.83 -11.02
C GLY A 186 21.63 -4.87 -12.10
N GLY A 187 20.41 -4.95 -12.61
CA GLY A 187 20.01 -5.92 -13.64
C GLY A 187 19.28 -5.25 -14.80
N GLY A 188 20.05 -4.57 -15.65
CA GLY A 188 19.66 -3.97 -16.93
C GLY A 188 20.61 -2.80 -17.20
N CYS A 189 21.32 -2.68 -18.31
CA CYS A 189 21.13 -3.16 -19.67
C CYS A 189 22.51 -3.17 -20.35
N HIS A 190 22.69 -3.93 -21.44
CA HIS A 190 23.13 -3.42 -22.75
C HIS A 190 23.53 -4.60 -23.64
N ASP A 191 22.71 -4.84 -24.65
CA ASP A 191 23.11 -5.45 -25.91
C ASP A 191 24.35 -4.72 -26.44
N HIS A 192 25.44 -5.46 -26.63
CA HIS A 192 26.47 -5.12 -27.60
C HIS A 192 27.01 -6.40 -28.24
N GLU A 193 26.97 -6.36 -29.56
CA GLU A 193 27.52 -7.31 -30.51
C GLU A 193 29.02 -7.55 -30.29
N GLU A 194 29.48 -8.68 -30.84
CA GLU A 194 30.86 -9.08 -31.15
C GLU A 194 31.51 -10.14 -30.23
N ASP A 195 31.74 -11.28 -30.88
CA ASP A 195 32.84 -12.23 -30.73
C ASP A 195 33.04 -12.97 -29.39
N GLY A 196 32.76 -14.28 -29.44
CA GLY A 196 33.58 -15.22 -28.65
C GLY A 196 32.96 -16.54 -28.26
N CYS A 197 33.02 -17.52 -29.16
CA CYS A 197 33.17 -18.95 -28.89
C CYS A 197 32.20 -19.65 -27.92
N CYS A 198 31.12 -20.20 -28.48
CA CYS A 198 30.64 -21.52 -28.08
C CYS A 198 31.69 -22.58 -28.48
N GLY A 199 32.56 -22.95 -27.54
CA GLY A 199 33.54 -24.02 -27.72
C GLY A 199 33.19 -25.26 -26.92
N HIS A 200 32.54 -26.23 -27.57
CA HIS A 200 32.64 -27.64 -27.18
C HIS A 200 34.11 -28.04 -27.29
N GLY A 201 34.76 -28.40 -26.17
CA GLY A 201 36.16 -28.82 -26.19
C GLY A 201 36.55 -29.45 -24.88
N GLU A 202 36.87 -30.74 -24.93
CA GLU A 202 37.33 -31.56 -23.84
C GLU A 202 38.61 -31.00 -23.22
N GLY A 203 38.67 -30.93 -21.88
CA GLY A 203 39.82 -30.34 -21.21
C GLY A 203 39.71 -30.35 -19.69
N GLU A 204 39.92 -31.54 -19.12
CA GLU A 204 40.53 -31.76 -17.79
C GLU A 204 39.80 -31.18 -16.57
N CYS A 205 38.79 -31.95 -16.13
CA CYS A 205 38.35 -31.98 -14.74
C CYS A 205 39.47 -32.53 -13.85
N ASN A 206 40.11 -31.67 -13.05
CA ASN A 206 40.72 -32.14 -11.80
C ASN A 206 40.93 -31.00 -10.79
N CYS A 207 40.00 -30.83 -9.86
CA CYS A 207 40.25 -30.15 -8.59
C CYS A 207 39.65 -31.02 -7.50
N GLY A 208 40.48 -31.92 -6.99
CA GLY A 208 40.14 -32.92 -6.00
C GLY A 208 39.78 -32.32 -4.64
N CYS A 209 38.85 -32.98 -3.97
CA CYS A 209 38.49 -32.75 -2.59
C CYS A 209 39.66 -33.08 -1.65
N HIS A 210 39.97 -32.17 -0.72
CA HIS A 210 40.42 -32.46 0.65
C HIS A 210 39.72 -31.49 1.59
#